data_AF-D9PKG1-F1
#
_entry.id   AF-D9PKG1-F1
#
_cell.length_a   1.000
_cell.length_b   1.000
_cell.length_c   1.000
_cell.angle_alpha   90.00
_cell.angle_beta   90.00
_cell.angle_gamma   90.00
#
_symmetry.space_group_name_H-M   'P 1'
#
loop_
_entity.id
_entity.type
_entity.pdbx_description
1 polymer ?
#
loop_
_entity_poly.entity_id
_entity_poly.type
_entity_poly.pdbx_seq_one_letter_code
_entity_poly.pdbx_strand_id
1 'polypeptide(L)'
;MVTDSNNHKFFMQLAIDAAWENQLLAYPNPAVGAVVVEDGRILSIEVHKKAGSSHAEVMALVSAYETKSGKEVDFDKNDSFASHEFLRSFPKDFFQNVLFMLPWSHVLI
;
A
#
# COMPACT_ATOMS: atom_id res chain seq x y z
N MET A 1 -14.75 7.40 -14.61
CA MET A 1 -13.68 8.39 -14.40
C MET A 1 -13.83 8.93 -12.99
N VAL A 2 -13.20 8.28 -12.01
CA VAL A 2 -13.30 8.69 -10.59
C VAL A 2 -11.94 9.21 -10.17
N THR A 3 -11.64 10.43 -10.58
CA THR A 3 -10.50 11.21 -10.08
C THR A 3 -10.96 12.63 -9.81
N ASP A 4 -12.12 12.77 -9.16
CA ASP A 4 -12.51 14.05 -8.56
C ASP A 4 -11.49 14.39 -7.47
N SER A 5 -10.95 15.61 -7.50
CA SER A 5 -9.90 16.07 -6.56
C SER A 5 -10.26 15.89 -5.08
N ASN A 6 -11.55 15.84 -4.74
CA ASN A 6 -12.04 15.54 -3.39
C ASN A 6 -11.78 14.08 -2.98
N ASN A 7 -11.89 13.12 -3.89
CA ASN A 7 -11.63 11.72 -3.61
C ASN A 7 -10.14 11.47 -3.37
N HIS A 8 -9.26 12.14 -4.12
CA HIS A 8 -7.81 12.06 -3.90
C HIS A 8 -7.41 12.58 -2.51
N LYS A 9 -7.99 13.68 -2.04
CA LYS A 9 -7.71 14.18 -0.68
C LYS A 9 -8.17 13.19 0.38
N PHE A 10 -9.36 12.61 0.22
CA PHE A 10 -9.91 11.63 1.15
C PHE A 10 -8.99 10.41 1.30
N PHE A 11 -8.63 9.76 0.18
CA PHE A 11 -7.77 8.58 0.25
C PHE A 11 -6.35 8.92 0.76
N MET A 12 -5.89 10.17 0.61
CA MET A 12 -4.53 10.58 1.03
C MET A 12 -4.54 10.79 2.52
N GLN A 13 -5.61 11.38 3.04
CA GLN A 13 -5.83 11.47 4.47
C GLN A 13 -5.87 10.09 5.11
N LEU A 14 -6.56 9.11 4.49
CA LEU A 14 -6.55 7.73 4.99
C LEU A 14 -5.13 7.13 5.07
N ALA A 15 -4.30 7.36 4.05
CA ALA A 15 -2.90 6.89 4.06
C ALA A 15 -2.08 7.56 5.17
N ILE A 16 -2.28 8.86 5.40
CA ILE A 16 -1.62 9.63 6.46
C ILE A 16 -2.09 9.17 7.84
N ASP A 17 -3.39 8.99 8.04
CA ASP A 17 -3.98 8.57 9.32
C ASP A 17 -3.47 7.17 9.70
N ALA A 18 -3.46 6.24 8.75
CA ALA A 18 -2.89 4.91 8.97
C ALA A 18 -1.41 4.96 9.36
N ALA A 19 -0.60 5.79 8.69
CA ALA A 19 0.80 6.00 9.03
C ALA A 19 0.95 6.60 10.44
N TRP A 20 0.09 7.56 10.79
CA TRP A 20 0.08 8.23 12.09
C TRP A 20 -0.23 7.27 13.24
N GLU A 21 -1.23 6.39 13.08
CA GLU A 21 -1.58 5.38 14.08
C GLU A 21 -0.45 4.35 14.32
N ASN A 22 0.43 4.17 13.34
CA ASN A 22 1.51 3.17 13.35
C ASN A 22 2.90 3.82 13.46
N GLN A 23 2.95 5.01 14.04
CA GLN A 23 4.20 5.72 14.29
C GLN A 23 5.21 4.85 15.06
N LEU A 24 6.49 5.09 14.78
CA LEU A 24 7.65 4.46 15.42
C LEU A 24 7.82 2.94 15.17
N LEU A 25 6.82 2.22 14.65
CA LEU A 25 6.94 0.78 14.40
C LEU A 25 8.08 0.46 13.42
N ALA A 26 8.25 1.29 12.40
CA ALA A 26 9.31 1.14 11.41
C ALA A 26 10.64 1.85 11.77
N TYR A 27 10.81 2.38 12.97
CA TYR A 27 12.02 3.13 13.35
C TYR A 27 13.31 2.31 13.04
N PRO A 28 14.35 2.91 12.41
CA PRO A 28 14.57 4.34 12.13
C PRO A 28 13.90 4.88 10.85
N ASN A 29 13.14 4.07 10.12
CA ASN A 29 12.46 4.51 8.92
C ASN A 29 11.20 5.34 9.26
N PRO A 30 10.80 6.27 8.38
CA PRO A 30 9.57 7.03 8.56
C PRO A 30 8.34 6.11 8.54
N ALA A 31 7.30 6.51 9.26
CA ALA A 31 5.99 5.88 9.13
C ALA A 31 5.38 6.27 7.78
N VAL A 32 5.01 5.26 6.99
CA VAL A 32 4.43 5.42 5.66
C VAL A 32 3.20 4.53 5.57
N GLY A 33 2.11 5.08 5.07
CA GLY A 33 0.87 4.37 4.76
C GLY A 33 0.61 4.40 3.25
N ALA A 34 -0.06 3.36 2.76
CA ALA A 34 -0.34 3.15 1.35
C ALA A 34 -1.79 2.72 1.17
N VAL A 35 -2.50 3.37 0.23
CA VAL A 35 -3.88 3.01 -0.12
C VAL A 35 -3.93 2.64 -1.60
N VAL A 36 -4.57 1.52 -1.91
CA VAL A 36 -4.85 1.05 -3.28
C VAL A 36 -6.36 1.13 -3.51
N VAL A 37 -6.76 1.88 -4.53
CA VAL A 37 -8.17 2.08 -4.90
C VAL A 37 -8.39 1.64 -6.35
N GLU A 38 -9.46 0.90 -6.61
CA GLU A 38 -9.92 0.53 -7.95
C GLU A 38 -11.42 0.86 -8.07
N ASP A 39 -11.82 1.57 -9.13
CA ASP A 39 -13.21 1.98 -9.38
C ASP A 39 -13.90 2.65 -8.17
N GLY A 40 -13.14 3.46 -7.42
CA GLY A 40 -13.61 4.16 -6.22
C GLY A 40 -13.75 3.29 -4.97
N ARG A 41 -13.35 2.02 -5.03
CA ARG A 41 -13.34 1.08 -3.91
C ARG A 41 -11.92 0.89 -3.40
N ILE A 42 -11.75 0.98 -2.08
CA ILE A 42 -10.47 0.68 -1.44
C ILE A 42 -10.27 -0.84 -1.49
N LEU A 43 -9.20 -1.28 -2.13
CA LEU A 43 -8.79 -2.68 -2.14
C LEU A 43 -7.89 -3.02 -0.95
N SER A 44 -7.06 -2.07 -0.50
CA SER A 44 -6.18 -2.25 0.66
C SER A 44 -5.74 -0.92 1.26
N ILE A 45 -5.41 -0.96 2.56
CA ILE A 45 -4.70 0.08 3.30
C ILE A 45 -3.61 -0.63 4.11
N GLU A 46 -2.35 -0.31 3.86
CA GLU A 46 -1.21 -0.92 4.56
C GLU A 46 -0.23 0.13 5.05
N VAL A 47 0.59 -0.25 6.03
CA VAL A 47 1.62 0.61 6.62
C VAL A 47 2.94 -0.14 6.73
N HIS A 48 4.03 0.59 6.64
CA HIS A 48 5.35 0.03 6.90
C HIS A 48 5.53 -0.18 8.41
N LYS A 49 5.59 -1.44 8.86
CA LYS A 49 5.58 -1.79 10.29
C LYS A 49 6.95 -2.12 10.87
N LYS A 50 7.98 -2.37 10.05
CA LYS A 50 9.28 -2.83 10.54
C LYS A 50 10.41 -2.49 9.58
N ALA A 51 11.49 -1.89 10.08
CA ALA A 51 12.68 -1.67 9.26
C ALA A 51 13.25 -3.00 8.71
N GLY A 52 13.52 -3.03 7.41
CA GLY A 52 14.05 -4.22 6.72
C GLY A 52 12.98 -5.21 6.24
N SER A 53 11.68 -4.92 6.42
CA SER A 53 10.59 -5.66 5.77
C SER A 53 10.11 -4.96 4.50
N SER A 54 9.11 -5.55 3.84
CA SER A 54 8.37 -4.92 2.74
C SER A 54 7.87 -3.52 3.14
N HIS A 55 8.02 -2.56 2.23
CA HIS A 55 7.46 -1.22 2.37
C HIS A 55 5.93 -1.23 2.25
N ALA A 56 5.30 -0.14 2.67
CA ALA A 56 3.86 0.05 2.60
C ALA A 56 3.31 -0.16 1.18
N GLU A 57 4.00 0.31 0.14
CA GLU A 57 3.56 0.11 -1.25
C GLU A 57 3.49 -1.36 -1.66
N VAL A 58 4.51 -2.12 -1.29
CA VAL A 58 4.62 -3.54 -1.64
C VAL A 58 3.52 -4.31 -0.93
N MET A 59 3.36 -4.07 0.37
CA MET A 59 2.30 -4.70 1.14
C MET A 59 0.92 -4.35 0.61
N ALA A 60 0.67 -3.08 0.30
CA ALA A 60 -0.63 -2.64 -0.22
C ALA A 60 -0.97 -3.30 -1.55
N LEU A 61 -0.02 -3.45 -2.47
CA LEU A 61 -0.23 -4.14 -3.75
C LEU A 61 -0.49 -5.64 -3.58
N VAL A 62 0.21 -6.29 -2.66
CA VAL A 62 -0.03 -7.71 -2.34
C VAL A 62 -1.41 -7.88 -1.71
N SER A 63 -1.77 -7.08 -0.70
CA SER A 63 -3.11 -7.11 -0.09
C SER A 63 -4.20 -6.75 -1.13
N ALA A 64 -3.93 -5.82 -2.04
CA ALA A 64 -4.87 -5.48 -3.12
C ALA A 64 -5.07 -6.63 -4.09
N TYR A 65 -4.03 -7.42 -4.40
CA TYR A 65 -4.17 -8.64 -5.17
C TYR A 65 -5.12 -9.62 -4.49
N GLU A 66 -4.99 -9.83 -3.17
CA GLU A 66 -5.86 -10.77 -2.45
C GLU A 66 -7.31 -10.33 -2.48
N THR A 67 -7.57 -9.03 -2.23
CA THR A 67 -8.92 -8.46 -2.34
C THR A 67 -9.48 -8.56 -3.76
N LYS A 68 -8.68 -8.27 -4.78
CA LYS A 68 -9.12 -8.28 -6.19
C LYS A 68 -9.33 -9.69 -6.74
N SER A 69 -8.47 -10.64 -6.37
CA SER A 69 -8.48 -12.02 -6.88
C SER A 69 -9.29 -13.00 -6.02
N GLY A 70 -9.55 -12.64 -4.76
CA GLY A 70 -10.15 -13.52 -3.76
C GLY A 70 -9.23 -14.66 -3.29
N LYS A 71 -7.91 -14.55 -3.52
CA LYS A 71 -6.91 -15.57 -3.19
C LYS A 71 -5.84 -15.00 -2.28
N GLU A 72 -5.56 -15.69 -1.19
CA GLU A 72 -4.42 -15.37 -0.33
C GLU A 72 -3.10 -15.78 -1.00
N VAL A 73 -2.04 -15.05 -0.72
CA VAL A 73 -0.70 -15.44 -1.14
C VAL A 73 -0.13 -16.53 -0.23
N ASP A 74 0.74 -17.37 -0.76
CA ASP A 74 1.34 -18.51 -0.07
C ASP A 74 2.77 -18.23 0.47
N PHE A 75 3.18 -16.96 0.51
CA PHE A 75 4.48 -16.51 1.01
C PHE A 75 4.33 -15.45 2.12
N ASP A 76 5.41 -15.23 2.88
CA ASP A 76 5.42 -14.17 3.90
C ASP A 76 5.49 -12.79 3.24
N LYS A 77 4.44 -11.99 3.41
CA LYS A 77 4.34 -10.61 2.89
C LYS A 77 5.41 -9.67 3.46
N ASN A 78 6.03 -10.03 4.58
CA ASN A 78 7.14 -9.27 5.17
C ASN A 78 8.49 -9.56 4.48
N ASP A 79 8.58 -10.65 3.71
CA ASP A 79 9.72 -10.94 2.84
C ASP A 79 9.63 -10.05 1.58
N SER A 80 10.46 -9.02 1.56
CA SER A 80 10.53 -8.08 0.45
C SER A 80 10.87 -8.77 -0.86
N PHE A 81 11.76 -9.78 -0.84
CA PHE A 81 12.17 -10.48 -2.04
C PHE A 81 11.00 -11.29 -2.63
N ALA A 82 10.33 -12.10 -1.81
CA ALA A 82 9.18 -12.88 -2.24
C ALA A 82 8.05 -11.99 -2.76
N SER A 83 7.77 -10.89 -2.05
CA SER A 83 6.74 -9.92 -2.45
C SER A 83 7.06 -9.25 -3.79
N HIS A 84 8.33 -8.87 -4.01
CA HIS A 84 8.75 -8.28 -5.28
C HIS A 84 8.68 -9.29 -6.43
N GLU A 85 9.15 -10.52 -6.25
CA GLU A 85 9.08 -11.54 -7.30
C GLU A 85 7.63 -11.88 -7.65
N PHE A 86 6.76 -11.98 -6.64
CA PHE A 86 5.33 -12.16 -6.85
C PHE A 86 4.72 -11.01 -7.69
N LEU A 87 4.95 -9.76 -7.29
CA LEU A 87 4.41 -8.60 -8.01
C LEU A 87 4.98 -8.48 -9.44
N ARG A 88 6.24 -8.87 -9.67
CA ARG A 88 6.89 -8.88 -11.00
C ARG A 88 6.35 -9.97 -11.92
N SER A 89 5.72 -11.01 -11.39
CA SER A 89 5.16 -12.11 -12.19
C SER A 89 3.92 -11.69 -12.99
N PHE A 90 3.24 -10.61 -12.60
CA PHE A 90 2.04 -10.13 -13.26
C PHE A 90 2.34 -9.33 -14.54
N PRO A 91 1.45 -9.39 -15.54
CA PRO A 91 1.55 -8.52 -16.70
C PRO A 91 1.37 -7.05 -16.28
N LYS A 92 1.96 -6.13 -17.05
CA LYS A 92 2.04 -4.69 -16.70
C LYS A 92 0.68 -4.01 -16.54
N ASP A 93 -0.37 -4.57 -17.11
CA ASP A 93 -1.73 -4.05 -17.10
C ASP A 93 -2.55 -4.49 -15.87
N PHE A 94 -2.06 -5.45 -15.07
CA PHE A 94 -2.82 -6.00 -13.94
C PHE A 94 -3.30 -4.94 -12.93
N PHE A 95 -2.44 -3.95 -12.63
CA PHE A 95 -2.74 -2.83 -11.72
C PHE A 95 -2.98 -1.49 -12.46
N GLN A 96 -3.25 -1.51 -13.76
CA GLN A 96 -3.34 -0.28 -14.57
C GLN A 96 -4.46 0.69 -14.13
N ASN A 97 -5.52 0.16 -13.52
CA ASN A 97 -6.68 0.93 -13.08
C ASN A 97 -6.66 1.25 -11.58
N VAL A 98 -5.52 1.00 -10.92
CA VAL A 98 -5.36 1.29 -9.50
C VAL A 98 -4.83 2.71 -9.30
N LEU A 99 -5.49 3.46 -8.43
CA LEU A 99 -4.93 4.66 -7.83
C LEU A 99 -4.11 4.26 -6.60
N PHE A 100 -2.84 4.66 -6.62
CA PHE A 100 -1.89 4.36 -5.57
C PHE A 100 -1.47 5.64 -4.86
N MET A 101 -1.59 5.68 -3.53
CA MET A 101 -1.30 6.89 -2.77
C MET A 101 -0.39 6.63 -1.58
N LEU A 102 0.73 7.36 -1.58
CA LEU A 102 1.73 7.39 -0.53
C LEU A 102 1.99 8.84 -0.15
N PRO A 103 1.89 9.21 1.14
CA PRO A 103 2.53 10.42 1.59
C PRO A 103 4.05 10.20 1.56
N TRP A 104 4.77 11.04 0.81
CA TRP A 104 6.21 11.20 1.00
C TRP A 104 6.47 11.50 2.47
N SER A 105 7.52 10.92 3.06
CA SER A 105 7.95 10.79 4.47
C SER A 105 7.86 12.02 5.42
N HIS A 106 6.88 12.89 5.26
CA HIS A 106 6.61 14.08 6.06
C HIS A 106 5.87 13.74 7.36
N VAL A 107 5.74 12.46 7.72
CA VAL A 107 5.54 12.09 9.12
C VAL A 107 6.91 12.24 9.83
N LEU A 108 7.36 13.50 9.89
CA LEU A 108 8.50 13.91 10.70
C LEU A 108 8.03 13.84 12.15
N ILE A 109 8.63 12.93 12.91
CA ILE A 109 8.60 12.93 14.37
C ILE A 109 9.56 14.01 14.85
#